data_AF-A0A962GYQ0-F1
#
_entry.id   AF-A0A962GYQ0-F1
#
_cell.length_a   1.000
_cell.length_b   1.000
_cell.length_c   1.000
_cell.angle_alpha   90.00
_cell.angle_beta   90.00
_cell.angle_gamma   90.00
#
_symmetry.space_group_name_H-M   'P 1'
#
loop_
_entity.id
_entity.type
_entity.pdbx_description
1 polymer ?
#
loop_
_entity_poly.entity_id
_entity_poly.type
_entity_poly.pdbx_seq_one_letter_code
_entity_poly.pdbx_strand_id
1 'polypeptide(L)'
;MNSDDPSVRDFDTLHTLDLINGDAAKVGEVRAAPSSAPYADVEGLALDANGNLYGIDDASKTLLRIDRDTGIALPVDGREGNTGLSRTSNFDFGLTFDCAGNLYASSDSRRSLYRVDVSTGAATLVGSEGALGAAITGLAARYDGVYGIGSSGDENLYRIDVTTGRAELIGPLGGGLRFTDGGLDFDAGGILWGVADMTGTSINPEPSVVFTIDPVSGAAQRISSTLPGVESLAIAKPVCEAPTGPAGPAVPPAIPTLGSQGQALLSLLLALFGFAAIRFQSR
;
A
#
# COMPACT_ATOMS: atom_id res chain seq x y z
N MET A 1 -9.25 0.48 -2.70
CA MET A 1 -7.96 0.11 -3.33
C MET A 1 -8.07 0.32 -4.82
N ASN A 2 -6.95 0.56 -5.50
CA ASN A 2 -6.87 0.51 -6.95
C ASN A 2 -6.23 -0.79 -7.41
N SER A 3 -6.56 -1.25 -8.61
CA SER A 3 -5.92 -2.43 -9.20
C SER A 3 -5.86 -2.36 -10.71
N ASP A 4 -4.71 -2.74 -11.25
CA ASP A 4 -4.47 -3.18 -12.61
C ASP A 4 -5.27 -4.46 -12.91
N ASP A 5 -6.52 -4.31 -13.34
CA ASP A 5 -7.39 -5.45 -13.66
C ASP A 5 -6.92 -6.12 -14.97
N PRO A 6 -6.35 -7.34 -14.94
CA PRO A 6 -5.83 -8.00 -16.14
C PRO A 6 -6.95 -8.43 -17.11
N SER A 7 -8.22 -8.40 -16.69
CA SER A 7 -9.38 -8.69 -17.55
C SER A 7 -9.82 -7.48 -18.39
N VAL A 8 -9.33 -6.29 -18.08
CA VAL A 8 -9.57 -5.04 -18.81
C VAL A 8 -8.21 -4.41 -19.08
N ARG A 9 -7.51 -4.90 -20.12
CA ARG A 9 -6.18 -4.42 -20.56
C ARG A 9 -5.92 -2.95 -20.20
N ASP A 10 -4.96 -2.76 -19.29
CA ASP A 10 -4.23 -1.51 -19.04
C ASP A 10 -5.08 -0.37 -18.44
N PHE A 11 -6.08 -0.68 -17.60
CA PHE A 11 -6.91 0.34 -16.95
C PHE A 11 -7.26 0.04 -15.49
N ASP A 12 -7.21 1.10 -14.70
CA ASP A 12 -7.48 1.08 -13.28
C ASP A 12 -8.94 0.87 -12.92
N THR A 13 -9.12 0.03 -11.91
CA THR A 13 -10.44 -0.21 -11.33
C THR A 13 -10.42 0.02 -9.83
N LEU A 14 -11.32 0.91 -9.38
CA LEU A 14 -11.60 1.11 -7.97
C LEU A 14 -12.35 -0.10 -7.40
N HIS A 15 -11.84 -0.63 -6.30
CA HIS A 15 -12.44 -1.74 -5.56
C HIS A 15 -12.63 -1.40 -4.08
N THR A 16 -13.71 -1.92 -3.50
CA THR A 16 -13.79 -2.14 -2.05
C THR A 16 -13.02 -3.42 -1.70
N LEU A 17 -12.46 -3.46 -0.49
CA LEU A 17 -11.65 -4.57 0.00
C LEU A 17 -12.03 -4.88 1.45
N ASP A 18 -12.34 -6.13 1.74
CA ASP A 18 -12.34 -6.65 3.11
C ASP A 18 -10.91 -7.11 3.45
N LEU A 19 -10.26 -6.36 4.36
CA LEU A 19 -8.85 -6.56 4.70
C LEU A 19 -8.58 -7.92 5.36
N ILE A 20 -9.58 -8.55 5.97
CA ILE A 20 -9.40 -9.79 6.75
C ILE A 20 -9.43 -11.03 5.88
N ASN A 21 -10.39 -11.12 4.96
CA ASN A 21 -10.52 -12.27 4.06
C ASN A 21 -9.94 -12.01 2.66
N GLY A 22 -9.69 -10.75 2.30
CA GLY A 22 -9.14 -10.35 0.99
C GLY A 22 -10.20 -10.19 -0.10
N ASP A 23 -11.48 -10.29 0.24
CA ASP A 23 -12.58 -10.21 -0.72
C ASP A 23 -12.67 -8.79 -1.29
N ALA A 24 -12.60 -8.71 -2.62
CA ALA A 24 -12.66 -7.47 -3.37
C ALA A 24 -13.95 -7.38 -4.18
N ALA A 25 -14.59 -6.20 -4.18
CA ALA A 25 -15.74 -5.94 -5.04
C ALA A 25 -15.53 -4.67 -5.88
N LYS A 26 -15.69 -4.81 -7.20
CA LYS A 26 -15.55 -3.73 -8.18
C LYS A 26 -16.58 -2.63 -7.91
N VAL A 27 -16.09 -1.40 -7.77
CA VAL A 27 -16.90 -0.18 -7.72
C VAL A 27 -17.10 0.34 -9.13
N GLY A 28 -16.01 0.53 -9.86
CA GLY A 28 -16.02 1.05 -11.23
C GLY A 28 -14.61 1.31 -11.75
N GLU A 29 -14.45 1.40 -13.07
CA GLU A 29 -13.20 1.86 -13.67
C GLU A 29 -12.98 3.34 -13.39
N VAL A 30 -11.74 3.72 -13.15
CA VAL A 30 -11.40 5.11 -12.82
C VAL A 30 -11.43 5.94 -14.09
N ARG A 31 -12.50 6.74 -14.30
CA ARG A 31 -12.72 7.46 -15.57
C ARG A 31 -13.47 8.77 -15.39
N ALA A 32 -13.29 9.73 -16.31
CA ALA A 32 -13.95 11.03 -16.23
C ALA A 32 -15.48 11.00 -16.48
N ALA A 33 -15.95 10.04 -17.27
CA ALA A 33 -17.36 9.83 -17.58
C ALA A 33 -17.56 8.41 -18.12
N PRO A 34 -18.77 7.83 -18.10
CA PRO A 34 -19.03 6.48 -18.61
C PRO A 34 -18.59 6.24 -20.06
N SER A 35 -18.56 7.29 -20.88
CA SER A 35 -18.14 7.23 -22.29
C SER A 35 -16.66 7.57 -22.53
N SER A 36 -15.93 8.06 -21.52
CA SER A 36 -14.50 8.40 -21.62
C SER A 36 -13.68 7.14 -21.40
N ALA A 37 -12.49 7.04 -22.01
CA ALA A 37 -11.52 6.01 -21.63
C ALA A 37 -11.15 6.15 -20.13
N PRO A 38 -10.80 5.06 -19.44
CA PRO A 38 -10.25 5.15 -18.10
C PRO A 38 -8.90 5.86 -18.08
N TYR A 39 -8.57 6.34 -16.89
CA TYR A 39 -7.20 6.57 -16.48
C TYR A 39 -6.47 5.22 -16.44
N ALA A 40 -5.19 5.25 -16.79
CA ALA A 40 -4.45 4.05 -17.18
C ALA A 40 -3.43 3.60 -16.14
N ASP A 41 -3.19 4.42 -15.11
CA ASP A 41 -2.14 4.20 -14.11
C ASP A 41 -2.42 5.01 -12.82
N VAL A 42 -3.56 4.81 -12.16
CA VAL A 42 -4.05 5.57 -11.00
C VAL A 42 -3.45 5.01 -9.73
N GLU A 43 -2.38 5.68 -9.35
CA GLU A 43 -1.60 5.35 -8.19
C GLU A 43 -1.96 6.17 -6.96
N GLY A 44 -1.50 5.68 -5.81
CA GLY A 44 -1.53 6.37 -4.53
C GLY A 44 -2.91 6.91 -4.15
N LEU A 45 -3.70 6.13 -3.41
CA LEU A 45 -5.01 6.57 -2.91
C LEU A 45 -4.90 7.21 -1.53
N ALA A 46 -5.62 8.31 -1.30
CA ALA A 46 -5.71 8.93 0.03
C ALA A 46 -7.08 9.57 0.28
N LEU A 47 -7.54 9.51 1.54
CA LEU A 47 -8.73 10.24 2.00
C LEU A 47 -8.32 11.54 2.70
N ASP A 48 -9.00 12.64 2.39
CA ASP A 48 -8.88 13.87 3.18
C ASP A 48 -9.65 13.77 4.52
N ALA A 49 -9.55 14.80 5.35
CA ALA A 49 -10.26 14.87 6.64
C ALA A 49 -11.80 14.85 6.51
N ASN A 50 -12.34 15.18 5.32
CA ASN A 50 -13.76 15.16 5.00
C ASN A 50 -14.21 13.84 4.37
N GLY A 51 -13.29 12.91 4.10
CA GLY A 51 -13.56 11.62 3.46
C GLY A 51 -13.66 11.67 1.94
N ASN A 52 -13.16 12.74 1.29
CA ASN A 52 -13.00 12.79 -0.16
C ASN A 52 -11.79 11.93 -0.57
N LEU A 53 -11.96 11.10 -1.60
CA LEU A 53 -10.90 10.23 -2.13
C LEU A 53 -10.12 10.94 -3.25
N TYR A 54 -8.81 10.81 -3.19
CA TYR A 54 -7.87 11.31 -4.19
C TYR A 54 -6.96 10.19 -4.67
N GLY A 55 -6.46 10.35 -5.89
CA GLY A 55 -5.44 9.51 -6.51
C GLY A 55 -4.66 10.30 -7.55
N ILE A 56 -3.48 9.82 -7.96
CA ILE A 56 -2.73 10.42 -9.06
C ILE A 56 -2.66 9.42 -10.21
N ASP A 57 -3.23 9.77 -11.36
CA ASP A 57 -2.94 9.05 -12.60
C ASP A 57 -1.50 9.36 -13.02
N ASP A 58 -0.63 8.37 -12.94
CA ASP A 58 0.78 8.46 -13.22
C ASP A 58 1.02 8.68 -14.71
N ALA A 59 0.30 7.99 -15.61
CA ALA A 59 0.42 8.18 -17.05
C ALA A 59 0.28 9.65 -17.49
N SER A 60 -0.76 10.35 -17.01
CA SER A 60 -1.04 11.74 -17.35
C SER A 60 -0.49 12.76 -16.32
N LYS A 61 0.02 12.27 -15.18
CA LYS A 61 0.49 13.04 -14.02
C LYS A 61 -0.60 13.97 -13.49
N THR A 62 -1.79 13.42 -13.25
CA THR A 62 -2.99 14.19 -12.86
C THR A 62 -3.44 13.81 -11.47
N LEU A 63 -3.51 14.77 -10.55
CA LEU A 63 -4.25 14.61 -9.30
C LEU A 63 -5.75 14.63 -9.59
N LEU A 64 -6.41 13.55 -9.21
CA LEU A 64 -7.82 13.28 -9.38
C LEU A 64 -8.54 13.33 -8.04
N ARG A 65 -9.79 13.80 -8.06
CA ARG A 65 -10.77 13.50 -7.03
C ARG A 65 -11.69 12.40 -7.56
N ILE A 66 -11.82 11.33 -6.78
CA ILE A 66 -12.49 10.09 -7.19
C ILE A 66 -13.78 9.92 -6.38
N ASP A 67 -14.88 9.69 -7.07
CA ASP A 67 -16.15 9.32 -6.47
C ASP A 67 -16.10 7.84 -6.03
N ARG A 68 -16.30 7.63 -4.72
CA ARG A 68 -16.10 6.33 -4.08
C ARG A 68 -17.20 5.31 -4.36
N ASP A 69 -18.33 5.76 -4.88
CA ASP A 69 -19.49 4.92 -5.15
C ASP A 69 -19.56 4.50 -6.62
N THR A 70 -18.87 5.25 -7.50
CA THR A 70 -18.96 5.05 -8.96
C THR A 70 -17.62 4.88 -9.67
N GLY A 71 -16.50 5.27 -9.04
CA GLY A 71 -15.19 5.32 -9.70
C GLY A 71 -14.99 6.53 -10.62
N ILE A 72 -15.97 7.43 -10.75
CA ILE A 72 -15.82 8.62 -11.59
C ILE A 72 -14.75 9.54 -10.99
N ALA A 73 -13.76 9.91 -11.80
CA ALA A 73 -12.61 10.68 -11.37
C ALA A 73 -12.43 11.93 -12.22
N LEU A 74 -12.26 13.08 -11.58
CA LEU A 74 -12.05 14.37 -12.27
C LEU A 74 -10.76 15.04 -11.79
N PRO A 75 -10.00 15.71 -12.68
CA PRO A 75 -8.86 16.52 -12.26
C PRO A 75 -9.30 17.59 -11.28
N VAL A 76 -8.55 17.79 -10.19
CA VAL A 76 -8.96 18.69 -9.11
C VAL A 76 -9.15 20.16 -9.54
N ASP A 77 -8.42 20.60 -10.57
CA ASP A 77 -8.49 21.93 -11.18
C ASP A 77 -9.17 21.92 -12.56
N GLY A 78 -9.72 20.77 -12.98
CA GLY A 78 -10.33 20.58 -14.29
C GLY A 78 -9.33 20.39 -15.45
N ARG A 79 -8.02 20.26 -15.18
CA ARG A 79 -6.99 20.08 -16.21
C ARG A 79 -6.18 18.80 -16.00
N GLU A 80 -5.99 18.04 -17.07
CA GLU A 80 -5.07 16.92 -17.08
C GLU A 80 -3.59 17.40 -16.96
N GLY A 81 -2.75 16.66 -16.24
CA GLY A 81 -1.35 17.02 -15.97
C GLY A 81 -1.22 18.19 -15.00
N ASN A 82 -2.13 18.29 -14.04
CA ASN A 82 -2.17 19.39 -13.08
C ASN A 82 -1.04 19.38 -12.05
N THR A 83 -0.36 18.25 -11.86
CA THR A 83 0.84 18.17 -11.01
C THR A 83 2.00 19.00 -11.53
N GLY A 84 2.07 19.24 -12.85
CA GLY A 84 3.21 19.89 -13.50
C GLY A 84 4.47 19.01 -13.57
N LEU A 85 4.38 17.74 -13.16
CA LEU A 85 5.46 16.77 -13.26
C LEU A 85 5.63 16.25 -14.71
N SER A 86 6.83 15.75 -15.03
CA SER A 86 7.12 15.24 -16.38
C SER A 86 6.37 13.94 -16.66
N ARG A 87 5.76 13.82 -17.83
CA ARG A 87 5.04 12.62 -18.32
C ARG A 87 5.94 11.59 -19.00
N THR A 88 7.25 11.67 -18.82
CA THR A 88 8.25 10.85 -19.54
C THR A 88 8.82 9.70 -18.71
N SER A 89 8.40 9.57 -17.46
CA SER A 89 8.84 8.52 -16.55
C SER A 89 7.67 8.10 -15.68
N ASN A 90 7.65 6.84 -15.26
CA ASN A 90 6.72 6.36 -14.26
C ASN A 90 7.25 6.70 -12.87
N PHE A 91 6.37 7.12 -11.97
CA PHE A 91 6.73 7.58 -10.63
C PHE A 91 6.21 6.67 -9.53
N ASP A 92 5.28 5.75 -9.84
CA ASP A 92 4.65 4.78 -8.94
C ASP A 92 4.31 5.45 -7.58
N PHE A 93 3.29 6.31 -7.63
CA PHE A 93 3.04 7.29 -6.58
C PHE A 93 2.48 6.65 -5.31
N GLY A 94 3.11 6.95 -4.16
CA GLY A 94 2.44 6.86 -2.86
C GLY A 94 1.74 8.18 -2.53
N LEU A 95 0.58 8.15 -1.87
CA LEU A 95 -0.18 9.37 -1.54
C LEU A 95 -0.71 9.32 -0.10
N THR A 96 -0.61 10.42 0.65
CA THR A 96 -1.26 10.52 1.96
C THR A 96 -1.53 11.96 2.39
N PHE A 97 -2.56 12.16 3.21
CA PHE A 97 -2.82 13.43 3.89
C PHE A 97 -2.25 13.40 5.31
N ASP A 98 -1.45 14.39 5.67
CA ASP A 98 -1.04 14.55 7.08
C ASP A 98 -2.18 15.15 7.93
N CYS A 99 -1.94 15.22 9.24
CA CYS A 99 -2.91 15.77 10.19
C CYS A 99 -3.12 17.29 10.14
N ALA A 100 -2.28 18.00 9.40
CA ALA A 100 -2.48 19.41 9.09
C ALA A 100 -3.25 19.60 7.76
N GLY A 101 -3.62 18.51 7.07
CA GLY A 101 -4.32 18.54 5.79
C GLY A 101 -3.41 18.78 4.60
N ASN A 102 -2.09 18.62 4.75
CA ASN A 102 -1.16 18.67 3.64
C ASN A 102 -1.17 17.32 2.90
N LEU A 103 -1.32 17.37 1.59
CA LEU A 103 -1.18 16.20 0.72
C LEU A 103 0.29 16.00 0.33
N TYR A 104 0.79 14.79 0.55
CA TYR A 104 2.13 14.38 0.15
C TYR A 104 2.06 13.24 -0.85
N ALA A 105 2.95 13.30 -1.85
CA ALA A 105 3.15 12.24 -2.82
C ALA A 105 4.61 11.78 -2.83
N SER A 106 4.88 10.48 -2.83
CA SER A 106 6.22 9.94 -3.08
C SER A 106 6.39 9.58 -4.54
N SER A 107 7.63 9.55 -5.01
CA SER A 107 8.00 8.92 -6.27
C SER A 107 9.04 7.87 -6.01
N ASP A 108 8.77 6.65 -6.47
CA ASP A 108 9.67 5.51 -6.35
C ASP A 108 10.95 5.74 -7.17
N SER A 109 10.81 6.19 -8.42
CA SER A 109 11.84 6.19 -9.45
C SER A 109 12.76 7.38 -9.27
N ARG A 110 12.19 8.51 -8.81
CA ARG A 110 12.95 9.70 -8.40
C ARG A 110 13.35 9.67 -6.94
N ARG A 111 12.87 8.72 -6.15
CA ARG A 111 13.12 8.62 -4.70
C ARG A 111 12.93 9.98 -4.01
N SER A 112 11.82 10.63 -4.33
CA SER A 112 11.57 12.03 -3.97
C SER A 112 10.20 12.19 -3.36
N LEU A 113 10.07 13.11 -2.40
CA LEU A 113 8.80 13.51 -1.81
C LEU A 113 8.33 14.82 -2.43
N TYR A 114 7.03 14.94 -2.67
CA TYR A 114 6.38 16.13 -3.14
C TYR A 114 5.26 16.52 -2.18
N ARG A 115 5.09 17.83 -1.95
CA ARG A 115 3.86 18.39 -1.38
C ARG A 115 2.96 18.79 -2.54
N VAL A 116 1.72 18.34 -2.52
CA VAL A 116 0.76 18.56 -3.60
C VAL A 116 -0.31 19.54 -3.13
N ASP A 117 -0.55 20.60 -3.89
CA ASP A 117 -1.66 21.50 -3.63
C ASP A 117 -2.97 20.86 -4.10
N VAL A 118 -3.89 20.59 -3.17
CA VAL A 118 -5.13 19.84 -3.47
C VAL A 118 -6.10 20.62 -4.36
N SER A 119 -6.01 21.95 -4.37
CA SER A 119 -6.93 22.80 -5.15
C SER A 119 -6.50 22.95 -6.60
N THR A 120 -5.19 22.91 -6.86
CA THR A 120 -4.60 23.11 -8.18
C THR A 120 -3.94 21.87 -8.76
N GLY A 121 -3.71 20.84 -7.94
CA GLY A 121 -2.95 19.65 -8.28
C GLY A 121 -1.44 19.85 -8.27
N ALA A 122 -0.92 21.08 -8.20
CA ALA A 122 0.49 21.37 -8.42
C ALA A 122 1.40 20.68 -7.38
N ALA A 123 2.39 19.92 -7.86
CA ALA A 123 3.37 19.24 -7.03
C ALA A 123 4.62 20.11 -6.83
N THR A 124 5.05 20.25 -5.58
CA THR A 124 6.28 20.96 -5.19
C THR A 124 7.23 19.97 -4.53
N LEU A 125 8.45 19.86 -5.05
CA LEU A 125 9.48 19.00 -4.46
C LEU A 125 9.79 19.42 -3.02
N VAL A 126 9.83 18.44 -2.12
CA VAL A 126 10.26 18.60 -0.73
C VAL A 126 11.72 18.14 -0.61
N GLY A 127 12.58 19.03 -0.14
CA GLY A 127 14.01 18.76 -0.07
C GLY A 127 14.69 18.77 -1.44
N SER A 128 15.60 17.83 -1.66
CA SER A 128 16.31 17.64 -2.93
C SER A 128 15.84 16.37 -3.64
N GLU A 129 15.98 16.32 -4.96
CA GLU A 129 15.70 15.10 -5.72
C GLU A 129 16.55 13.93 -5.19
N GLY A 130 15.94 12.77 -5.02
CA GLY A 130 16.56 11.58 -4.45
C GLY A 130 16.68 11.57 -2.92
N ALA A 131 16.16 12.58 -2.21
CA ALA A 131 16.31 12.70 -0.76
C ALA A 131 15.67 11.57 0.04
N LEU A 132 14.63 10.88 -0.49
CA LEU A 132 14.07 9.72 0.21
C LEU A 132 15.09 8.59 0.29
N GLY A 133 16.00 8.46 -0.68
CA GLY A 133 17.03 7.41 -0.71
C GLY A 133 16.50 6.00 -1.02
N ALA A 134 15.21 5.75 -0.81
CA ALA A 134 14.49 4.50 -1.09
C ALA A 134 13.40 4.71 -2.17
N ALA A 135 13.04 3.64 -2.86
CA ALA A 135 11.90 3.60 -3.79
C ALA A 135 10.62 3.41 -2.98
N ILE A 136 9.98 4.52 -2.59
CA ILE A 136 8.79 4.52 -1.73
C ILE A 136 7.52 4.59 -2.59
N THR A 137 6.75 3.51 -2.60
CA THR A 137 5.54 3.37 -3.43
C THR A 137 4.25 3.62 -2.65
N GLY A 138 4.24 3.41 -1.33
CA GLY A 138 3.09 3.66 -0.47
C GLY A 138 3.40 4.67 0.63
N LEU A 139 2.45 5.54 0.96
CA LEU A 139 2.54 6.49 2.07
C LEU A 139 1.31 6.38 2.98
N ALA A 140 1.51 6.49 4.29
CA ALA A 140 0.41 6.59 5.26
C ALA A 140 0.76 7.60 6.36
N ALA A 141 -0.23 8.33 6.87
CA ALA A 141 -0.03 9.29 7.93
C ALA A 141 -0.89 8.98 9.16
N ARG A 142 -0.31 9.24 10.33
CA ARG A 142 -1.03 9.32 11.60
C ARG A 142 -0.49 10.47 12.44
N TYR A 143 -1.06 10.68 13.62
CA TYR A 143 -0.75 11.77 14.54
C TYR A 143 0.73 11.99 14.86
N ASP A 144 1.59 10.97 14.73
CA ASP A 144 3.03 11.04 15.01
C ASP A 144 3.92 11.14 13.76
N GLY A 145 3.34 11.18 12.56
CA GLY A 145 4.07 11.45 11.33
C GLY A 145 3.59 10.68 10.10
N VAL A 146 4.39 10.78 9.04
CA VAL A 146 4.20 10.08 7.77
C VAL A 146 5.15 8.89 7.70
N TYR A 147 4.63 7.78 7.20
CA TYR A 147 5.30 6.51 6.99
C TYR A 147 5.33 6.21 5.49
N GLY A 148 6.34 5.46 5.06
CA GLY A 148 6.43 4.95 3.69
C GLY A 148 6.93 3.53 3.64
N ILE A 149 6.51 2.79 2.61
CA ILE A 149 7.01 1.43 2.34
C ILE A 149 7.93 1.41 1.13
N GLY A 150 9.09 0.79 1.28
CA GLY A 150 10.02 0.52 0.19
C GLY A 150 9.62 -0.70 -0.62
N SER A 151 9.92 -0.69 -1.92
CA SER A 151 9.67 -1.80 -2.85
C SER A 151 10.95 -2.25 -3.57
N SER A 152 10.82 -3.16 -4.54
CA SER A 152 11.88 -3.50 -5.50
C SER A 152 13.20 -4.01 -4.89
N GLY A 153 13.09 -4.82 -3.83
CA GLY A 153 14.23 -5.37 -3.10
C GLY A 153 14.70 -4.53 -1.91
N ASP A 154 13.98 -3.45 -1.58
CA ASP A 154 14.15 -2.63 -0.38
C ASP A 154 12.89 -2.69 0.52
N GLU A 155 12.32 -3.88 0.72
CA GLU A 155 11.07 -4.08 1.46
C GLU A 155 11.22 -3.76 2.96
N ASN A 156 11.19 -2.46 3.27
CA ASN A 156 11.41 -1.83 4.56
C ASN A 156 10.29 -0.81 4.85
N LEU A 157 10.01 -0.60 6.14
CA LEU A 157 9.20 0.52 6.59
C LEU A 157 10.11 1.71 6.92
N TYR A 158 9.66 2.90 6.53
CA TYR A 158 10.37 4.16 6.75
C TYR A 158 9.49 5.20 7.44
N ARG A 159 10.10 6.06 8.24
CA ARG A 159 9.53 7.33 8.69
C ARG A 159 9.96 8.44 7.73
N ILE A 160 9.02 9.27 7.29
CA ILE A 160 9.29 10.34 6.32
C ILE A 160 9.37 11.68 7.04
N ASP A 161 10.50 12.37 6.91
CA ASP A 161 10.63 13.77 7.26
C ASP A 161 10.04 14.64 6.14
N VAL A 162 8.80 15.10 6.35
CA VAL A 162 8.06 15.93 5.40
C VAL A 162 8.59 17.35 5.23
N THR A 163 9.62 17.74 5.99
CA THR A 163 10.32 19.03 5.82
C THR A 163 11.55 18.90 4.93
N THR A 164 12.30 17.80 5.11
CA THR A 164 13.56 17.57 4.38
C THR A 164 13.44 16.60 3.21
N GLY A 165 12.33 15.88 3.10
CA GLY A 165 12.09 14.86 2.08
C GLY A 165 12.90 13.58 2.30
N ARG A 166 13.42 13.37 3.51
CA ARG A 166 14.27 12.22 3.85
C ARG A 166 13.46 11.07 4.44
N ALA A 167 13.81 9.85 4.08
CA ALA A 167 13.30 8.64 4.73
C ALA A 167 14.30 8.16 5.79
N GLU A 168 13.80 7.86 6.99
CA GLU A 168 14.54 7.22 8.08
C GLU A 168 14.04 5.78 8.22
N LEU A 169 14.95 4.81 8.14
CA LEU A 169 14.61 3.39 8.25
C LEU A 169 14.04 3.08 9.65
N ILE A 170 12.86 2.49 9.69
CA ILE A 170 12.28 1.90 10.90
C ILE A 170 12.73 0.44 11.02
N GLY A 171 12.53 -0.34 9.97
CA GLY A 171 12.95 -1.74 9.96
C GLY A 171 12.40 -2.54 8.78
N PRO A 172 12.88 -3.78 8.60
CA PRO A 172 12.47 -4.63 7.49
C PRO A 172 11.05 -5.15 7.66
N LEU A 173 10.29 -5.19 6.56
CA LEU A 173 8.96 -5.79 6.53
C LEU A 173 9.02 -7.29 6.83
N GLY A 174 10.03 -7.97 6.29
CA GLY A 174 10.18 -9.42 6.45
C GLY A 174 9.04 -10.20 5.79
N GLY A 175 8.68 -11.37 6.34
CA GLY A 175 7.51 -12.14 5.88
C GLY A 175 7.59 -12.68 4.43
N GLY A 176 8.79 -12.67 3.84
CA GLY A 176 8.99 -13.05 2.43
C GLY A 176 8.26 -12.13 1.46
N LEU A 177 7.97 -10.88 1.85
CA LEU A 177 7.41 -9.87 0.96
C LEU A 177 8.47 -9.47 -0.06
N ARG A 178 8.08 -9.46 -1.33
CA ARG A 178 8.87 -8.97 -2.45
C ARG A 178 7.90 -8.52 -3.52
N PHE A 179 7.90 -7.22 -3.78
CA PHE A 179 6.86 -6.57 -4.56
C PHE A 179 7.43 -5.40 -5.35
N THR A 180 6.76 -5.07 -6.45
CA THR A 180 7.11 -3.93 -7.31
C THR A 180 6.40 -2.67 -6.85
N ASP A 181 5.16 -2.81 -6.42
CA ASP A 181 4.31 -1.73 -5.96
C ASP A 181 3.49 -2.11 -4.72
N GLY A 182 2.94 -1.12 -4.02
CA GLY A 182 2.06 -1.33 -2.90
C GLY A 182 1.57 -0.05 -2.23
N GLY A 183 0.39 -0.16 -1.63
CA GLY A 183 -0.30 0.91 -0.92
C GLY A 183 -0.19 0.76 0.59
N LEU A 184 -0.32 1.89 1.29
CA LEU A 184 -0.26 1.96 2.74
C LEU A 184 -1.39 2.84 3.28
N ASP A 185 -2.06 2.43 4.35
CA ASP A 185 -2.91 3.36 5.10
C ASP A 185 -3.11 2.90 6.54
N PHE A 186 -3.47 3.83 7.43
CA PHE A 186 -3.92 3.50 8.77
C PHE A 186 -5.44 3.28 8.78
N ASP A 187 -5.91 2.28 9.50
CA ASP A 187 -7.34 2.20 9.84
C ASP A 187 -7.69 3.17 10.99
N ALA A 188 -8.99 3.33 11.27
CA ALA A 188 -9.46 4.20 12.34
C ALA A 188 -9.00 3.75 13.75
N GLY A 189 -8.54 2.51 13.91
CA GLY A 189 -7.95 1.97 15.14
C GLY A 189 -6.44 2.25 15.27
N GLY A 190 -5.81 2.81 14.23
CA GLY A 190 -4.38 3.10 14.19
C GLY A 190 -3.52 1.90 13.81
N ILE A 191 -4.10 0.83 13.28
CA ILE A 191 -3.34 -0.29 12.70
C ILE A 191 -2.84 0.14 11.32
N LEU A 192 -1.55 -0.05 11.07
CA LEU A 192 -0.95 0.20 9.76
C LEU A 192 -1.19 -1.01 8.87
N TRP A 193 -1.90 -0.79 7.77
CA TRP A 193 -2.17 -1.79 6.75
C TRP A 193 -1.36 -1.50 5.50
N GLY A 194 -0.94 -2.57 4.83
CA GLY A 194 -0.34 -2.53 3.51
C GLY A 194 -1.03 -3.50 2.56
N VAL A 195 -0.99 -3.16 1.28
CA VAL A 195 -1.25 -4.08 0.18
C VAL A 195 -0.06 -4.03 -0.76
N ALA A 196 0.33 -5.16 -1.33
CA ALA A 196 1.50 -5.22 -2.20
C ALA A 196 1.23 -6.06 -3.45
N ASP A 197 1.59 -5.50 -4.62
CA ASP A 197 1.66 -6.21 -5.88
C ASP A 197 2.92 -7.10 -5.93
N MET A 198 2.70 -8.37 -5.62
CA MET A 198 3.76 -9.35 -5.48
C MET A 198 4.46 -9.59 -6.81
N THR A 199 5.79 -9.74 -6.81
CA THR A 199 6.53 -9.94 -8.06
C THR A 199 6.03 -11.18 -8.83
N GLY A 200 5.29 -10.95 -9.91
CA GLY A 200 4.76 -11.95 -10.85
C GLY A 200 5.21 -11.70 -12.29
N THR A 201 4.59 -12.35 -13.26
CA THR A 201 4.76 -12.02 -14.69
C THR A 201 3.41 -11.64 -15.28
N SER A 202 3.36 -10.83 -16.34
CA SER A 202 2.10 -10.47 -17.01
C SER A 202 1.30 -11.67 -17.54
N ILE A 203 1.94 -12.84 -17.68
CA ILE A 203 1.31 -14.10 -18.11
C ILE A 203 0.78 -14.89 -16.91
N ASN A 204 1.43 -14.78 -15.75
CA ASN A 204 1.06 -15.41 -14.49
C ASN A 204 1.16 -14.35 -13.37
N PRO A 205 0.15 -13.45 -13.27
CA PRO A 205 0.15 -12.46 -12.22
C PRO A 205 -0.07 -13.16 -10.87
N GLU A 206 0.73 -12.79 -9.87
CA GLU A 206 0.58 -13.30 -8.51
C GLU A 206 -0.51 -12.48 -7.79
N PRO A 207 -1.32 -13.10 -6.92
CA PRO A 207 -2.27 -12.35 -6.09
C PRO A 207 -1.54 -11.31 -5.23
N SER A 208 -2.08 -10.09 -5.17
CA SER A 208 -1.59 -9.10 -4.21
C SER A 208 -1.88 -9.56 -2.79
N VAL A 209 -1.06 -9.09 -1.84
CA VAL A 209 -1.15 -9.53 -0.45
C VAL A 209 -1.48 -8.37 0.46
N VAL A 210 -2.47 -8.59 1.34
CA VAL A 210 -2.84 -7.68 2.41
C VAL A 210 -2.09 -8.08 3.68
N PHE A 211 -1.51 -7.10 4.37
CA PHE A 211 -0.74 -7.31 5.58
C PHE A 211 -0.90 -6.14 6.56
N THR A 212 -0.61 -6.41 7.82
CA THR A 212 -0.43 -5.36 8.84
C THR A 212 1.05 -5.13 9.08
N ILE A 213 1.42 -3.96 9.57
CA ILE A 213 2.81 -3.60 9.89
C ILE A 213 2.86 -3.05 11.31
N ASP A 214 3.83 -3.50 12.11
CA ASP A 214 4.17 -2.83 13.36
C ASP A 214 4.97 -1.55 13.07
N PRO A 215 4.43 -0.35 13.35
CA PRO A 215 5.10 0.92 13.02
C PRO A 215 6.33 1.21 13.89
N VAL A 216 6.61 0.40 14.92
CA VAL A 216 7.81 0.51 15.76
C VAL A 216 8.95 -0.33 15.21
N SER A 217 8.67 -1.58 14.82
CA SER A 217 9.70 -2.52 14.35
C SER A 217 9.82 -2.61 12.83
N GLY A 218 8.79 -2.16 12.10
CA GLY A 218 8.64 -2.38 10.67
C GLY A 218 8.15 -3.77 10.29
N ALA A 219 7.99 -4.70 11.25
CA ALA A 219 7.66 -6.08 10.94
C ALA A 219 6.24 -6.22 10.38
N ALA A 220 6.11 -6.88 9.23
CA ALA A 220 4.85 -7.14 8.57
C ALA A 220 4.29 -8.53 8.94
N GLN A 221 2.97 -8.61 9.08
CA GLN A 221 2.21 -9.85 9.22
C GLN A 221 1.19 -9.95 8.08
N ARG A 222 1.38 -10.96 7.20
CA ARG A 222 0.41 -11.28 6.14
C ARG A 222 -0.94 -11.68 6.76
N ILE A 223 -2.02 -11.15 6.19
CA ILE A 223 -3.39 -11.38 6.64
C ILE A 223 -4.18 -12.18 5.59
N SER A 224 -4.19 -11.71 4.35
CA SER A 224 -4.97 -12.32 3.26
C SER A 224 -4.32 -12.06 1.89
N SER A 225 -4.87 -12.65 0.85
CA SER A 225 -4.55 -12.36 -0.55
C SER A 225 -5.79 -11.82 -1.24
N THR A 226 -5.61 -10.96 -2.23
CA THR A 226 -6.71 -10.34 -2.97
C THR A 226 -6.44 -10.41 -4.48
N LEU A 227 -7.07 -9.54 -5.26
CA LEU A 227 -6.81 -9.38 -6.69
C LEU A 227 -5.31 -9.16 -6.97
N PRO A 228 -4.78 -9.58 -8.13
CA PRO A 228 -3.44 -9.19 -8.56
C PRO A 228 -3.37 -7.69 -8.90
N GLY A 229 -2.17 -7.11 -8.98
CA GLY A 229 -1.98 -5.75 -9.48
C GLY A 229 -2.59 -4.67 -8.60
N VAL A 230 -2.75 -4.90 -7.30
CA VAL A 230 -3.24 -3.85 -6.39
C VAL A 230 -2.08 -2.95 -5.99
N GLU A 231 -2.05 -1.72 -6.50
CA GLU A 231 -0.95 -0.78 -6.20
C GLU A 231 -1.25 0.17 -5.04
N SER A 232 -2.52 0.43 -4.71
CA SER A 232 -2.83 1.49 -3.75
C SER A 232 -4.01 1.20 -2.81
N LEU A 233 -3.96 1.81 -1.61
CA LEU A 233 -4.88 1.54 -0.51
C LEU A 233 -5.29 2.84 0.21
N ALA A 234 -6.59 3.00 0.44
CA ALA A 234 -7.15 4.03 1.30
C ALA A 234 -8.27 3.42 2.13
N ILE A 235 -8.13 3.48 3.46
CA ILE A 235 -9.00 2.87 4.47
C ILE A 235 -9.74 3.95 5.24
N ALA A 236 -9.01 4.94 5.76
CA ALA A 236 -9.57 5.94 6.66
C ALA A 236 -9.03 7.35 6.35
N LYS A 237 -9.74 8.34 6.88
CA LYS A 237 -9.19 9.71 6.99
C LYS A 237 -7.97 9.71 7.93
N PRO A 238 -7.10 10.73 7.87
CA PRO A 238 -5.91 10.80 8.72
C PRO A 238 -6.23 10.61 10.21
N VAL A 239 -5.48 9.73 10.87
CA VAL A 239 -5.68 9.38 12.29
C VAL A 239 -4.91 10.37 13.17
N CYS A 240 -5.55 11.48 13.53
CA CYS A 240 -4.86 12.63 14.13
C CYS A 240 -4.91 12.73 15.66
N GLU A 241 -5.49 11.73 16.30
CA GLU A 241 -5.48 11.61 17.75
C GLU A 241 -4.71 10.36 18.15
N ALA A 242 -3.85 10.49 19.16
CA ALA A 242 -3.23 9.33 19.78
C ALA A 242 -4.31 8.49 20.47
N PRO A 243 -4.17 7.15 20.51
CA PRO A 243 -5.09 6.29 21.26
C PRO A 243 -5.21 6.76 22.71
N THR A 244 -6.42 7.07 23.15
CA THR A 244 -6.68 7.49 24.54
C THR A 244 -6.79 6.25 25.44
N GLY A 245 -5.66 5.69 25.85
CA GLY A 245 -5.60 4.55 26.76
C GLY A 245 -4.18 3.99 26.90
N PRO A 246 -3.92 3.06 27.85
CA PRO A 246 -2.74 2.23 27.74
C PRO A 246 -2.75 1.58 26.35
N ALA A 247 -1.59 1.49 25.68
CA ALA A 247 -1.48 0.79 24.40
C ALA A 247 -2.31 -0.49 24.48
N GLY A 248 -3.22 -0.69 23.52
CA GLY A 248 -3.99 -1.94 23.43
C GLY A 248 -3.06 -3.14 23.55
N PRO A 249 -3.55 -4.32 23.96
CA PRO A 249 -2.69 -5.48 24.17
C PRO A 249 -1.76 -5.61 22.98
N ALA A 250 -0.44 -5.55 23.25
CA ALA A 250 0.57 -5.67 22.22
C ALA A 250 0.16 -6.84 21.32
N VAL A 251 0.16 -6.62 20.00
CA VAL A 251 -0.02 -7.73 19.06
C VAL A 251 0.92 -8.83 19.54
N PRO A 252 0.38 -9.99 19.97
CA PRO A 252 1.23 -11.01 20.56
C PRO A 252 2.33 -11.32 19.55
N PRO A 253 3.60 -11.42 19.99
CA PRO A 253 4.68 -11.72 19.07
C PRO A 253 4.27 -12.94 18.26
N ALA A 254 4.44 -12.85 16.94
CA ALA A 254 4.07 -13.92 16.03
C ALA A 254 4.54 -15.25 16.63
N ILE A 255 3.61 -16.19 16.83
CA ILE A 255 3.96 -17.51 17.35
C ILE A 255 5.01 -18.06 16.38
N PRO A 256 6.23 -18.37 16.82
CA PRO A 256 7.27 -18.87 15.92
C PRO A 256 6.73 -20.11 15.22
N THR A 257 6.46 -20.00 13.93
CA THR A 257 6.14 -21.16 13.12
C THR A 257 7.45 -21.86 12.78
N LEU A 258 7.43 -23.19 12.74
CA LEU A 258 8.56 -23.94 12.24
C LEU A 258 8.78 -23.51 10.77
N GLY A 259 9.98 -23.06 10.43
CA GLY A 259 10.38 -22.92 9.03
C GLY A 259 10.32 -24.27 8.31
N SER A 260 10.44 -24.28 6.99
CA SER A 260 10.31 -25.49 6.15
C SER A 260 11.15 -26.68 6.64
N GLN A 261 12.38 -26.43 7.13
CA GLN A 261 13.23 -27.46 7.73
C GLN A 261 12.68 -27.99 9.07
N GLY A 262 12.12 -27.10 9.90
CA GLY A 262 11.48 -27.46 11.15
C GLY A 262 10.19 -28.27 10.94
N GLN A 263 9.41 -27.95 9.92
CA GLN A 263 8.22 -28.72 9.53
C GLN A 263 8.58 -30.12 9.02
N ALA A 264 9.67 -30.24 8.25
CA ALA A 264 10.19 -31.53 7.80
C ALA A 264 10.65 -32.40 8.98
N LEU A 265 11.36 -31.81 9.94
CA LEU A 265 11.78 -32.49 11.18
C LEU A 265 10.58 -32.94 12.02
N LEU A 266 9.57 -32.08 12.18
CA LEU A 266 8.35 -32.42 12.92
C LEU A 266 7.57 -33.56 12.24
N SER A 267 7.47 -33.53 10.90
CA SER A 267 6.82 -34.57 10.11
C SER A 267 7.54 -35.91 10.24
N LEU A 268 8.88 -35.90 10.22
CA LEU A 268 9.71 -37.08 10.45
C LEU A 268 9.52 -37.65 11.86
N LEU A 269 9.45 -36.78 12.87
CA LEU A 269 9.19 -37.18 14.26
C LEU A 269 7.83 -37.86 14.40
N LEU A 270 6.77 -37.26 13.85
CA LEU A 270 5.41 -37.80 13.90
C LEU A 270 5.30 -39.16 13.19
N ALA A 271 5.97 -39.31 12.05
CA ALA A 271 6.03 -40.59 11.35
C ALA A 271 6.68 -41.68 12.20
N LEU A 272 7.82 -41.40 12.85
CA LEU A 272 8.52 -42.34 13.74
C LEU A 272 7.66 -42.78 14.93
N PHE A 273 6.91 -41.87 15.55
CA PHE A 273 5.97 -42.21 16.62
C PHE A 273 4.75 -43.00 16.14
N GLY A 274 4.25 -42.71 14.93
CA GLY A 274 3.18 -43.49 14.30
C GLY A 274 3.58 -44.95 14.08
N PHE A 275 4.79 -45.20 13.56
CA PHE A 275 5.30 -46.57 13.37
C PHE A 275 5.55 -47.31 14.70
N ALA A 276 5.94 -46.61 15.75
CA ALA A 276 6.09 -47.20 17.08
C ALA A 276 4.74 -47.62 17.67
N ALA A 277 3.69 -46.79 17.54
CA ALA A 277 2.35 -47.07 18.05
C ALA A 277 1.68 -48.27 17.36
N ILE A 278 1.87 -48.43 16.05
CA ILE A 278 1.30 -49.55 15.27
C ILE A 278 1.92 -50.91 15.67
N ARG A 279 3.19 -50.93 16.09
CA ARG A 279 3.85 -52.18 16.54
C ARG A 279 3.38 -52.68 17.91
N PHE A 280 2.71 -51.86 18.71
CA PHE A 280 2.18 -52.26 20.02
C PHE A 280 0.74 -52.79 19.97
N GLN A 281 0.03 -52.65 18.85
CA GLN A 281 -1.35 -53.16 18.68
C GLN A 281 -1.43 -54.54 18.00
N SER A 282 -0.31 -55.14 17.58
CA SER A 282 -0.26 -56.42 16.87
C SER A 282 0.22 -57.62 17.71
N ARG A 283 -0.08 -57.63 19.02
CA ARG A 283 0.12 -58.80 19.90
C ARG A 283 -1.17 -59.23 20.57
#